data_AF-A0A370GIX8-F1
#
_entry.id   AF-A0A370GIX8-F1
#
_cell.length_a   1.000
_cell.length_b   1.000
_cell.length_c   1.000
_cell.angle_alpha   90.00
_cell.angle_beta   90.00
_cell.angle_gamma   90.00
#
_symmetry.space_group_name_H-M   'P 1'
#
loop_
_entity.id
_entity.type
_entity.pdbx_description
1 polymer ?
#
loop_
_entity_poly.entity_id
_entity_poly.type
_entity_poly.pdbx_seq_one_letter_code
_entity_poly.pdbx_strand_id
1 'polypeptide(L)'
;METFINNLSGWLWSSPMIYLCLGIGLVFSLMTRFLQVRHIKDMVMLMFQGKSSEAGVSSFQALAVALSGRVGTGNIAGTATAIAFGGPGAVFWMWAIAFIGAGSAFVESTLAQIYKVKLDGQYRGGPAYYIEKGIGIKWYAVLFSIAAVIAMSMLMPGVQSNSIAIGLDNAFGISPTITGIGLVILLAVIIFGGIKRIANVAQYVVPFMAVGYVLVSLIIVAMNISQLPGVIALIFKSAFGADQAFGGIIGMAISWGVKRGIYSNEAGQGTGPHAAAAAEVSHPAKQGLVQAFSVYIDTLLVCSATAFMILFTGMYNTQAADKSFIVQNLPGVEAGPGYTQAAIESVIPGFGAGMVAVALFFFAFTTIMAYYYIAETNVAYLFGGKNNKWATLVLKIVLLAATFYGAVKTAKLAWALGDIGLGVMVWLNMIAIVILYKPAMKALKDYEQQKKQGLDPVFNSKKLGIKNAEYWETEYKVEDEKVS
;
A
#
# COMPACT_ATOMS: atom_id res chain seq x y z
N MET A 1 13.13 -6.67 -25.06
CA MET A 1 12.13 -6.80 -23.98
C MET A 1 12.34 -5.74 -22.89
N GLU A 2 13.52 -5.64 -22.26
CA GLU A 2 13.77 -4.65 -21.20
C GLU A 2 13.56 -3.19 -21.63
N THR A 3 13.99 -2.79 -22.83
CA THR A 3 13.76 -1.43 -23.35
C THR A 3 12.27 -1.11 -23.45
N PHE A 4 11.45 -2.06 -23.90
CA PHE A 4 10.00 -1.89 -23.98
C PHE A 4 9.37 -1.73 -22.59
N ILE A 5 9.76 -2.58 -21.63
CA ILE A 5 9.30 -2.52 -20.24
C ILE A 5 9.66 -1.17 -19.60
N ASN A 6 10.91 -0.73 -19.75
CA ASN A 6 11.38 0.54 -19.18
C ASN A 6 10.68 1.73 -19.81
N ASN A 7 10.46 1.71 -21.14
CA ASN A 7 9.72 2.76 -21.83
C ASN A 7 8.27 2.81 -21.35
N LEU A 8 7.57 1.67 -21.28
CA LEU A 8 6.18 1.62 -20.82
C LEU A 8 6.04 2.12 -19.38
N SER A 9 6.95 1.69 -18.49
CA SER A 9 7.01 2.20 -17.11
C SER A 9 7.25 3.71 -17.07
N GLY A 10 8.16 4.23 -17.90
CA GLY A 10 8.42 5.65 -18.03
C GLY A 10 7.23 6.46 -18.52
N TRP A 11 6.44 5.92 -19.47
CA TRP A 11 5.21 6.55 -19.94
C TRP A 11 4.13 6.58 -18.84
N LEU A 12 3.94 5.46 -18.13
CA LEU A 12 2.95 5.36 -17.04
C LEU A 12 3.26 6.30 -15.87
N TRP A 13 4.54 6.49 -15.55
CA TRP A 13 5.03 7.35 -14.46
C TRP A 13 5.59 8.69 -14.95
N SER A 14 5.18 9.12 -16.14
CA SER A 14 5.49 10.44 -16.65
C SER A 14 4.87 11.55 -15.78
N SER A 15 5.32 12.80 -15.95
CA SER A 15 4.85 13.94 -15.16
C SER A 15 3.31 14.06 -15.04
N PRO A 16 2.49 13.76 -16.07
CA PRO A 16 1.04 13.71 -15.93
C PRO A 16 0.52 12.82 -14.79
N MET A 17 1.09 11.63 -14.60
CA MET A 17 0.68 10.73 -13.51
C MET A 17 1.02 11.34 -12.14
N ILE A 18 2.22 11.90 -12.01
CA ILE A 18 2.70 12.52 -10.78
C ILE A 18 1.79 13.69 -10.37
N TYR A 19 1.48 14.58 -11.33
CA TYR A 19 0.58 15.71 -11.10
C TYR A 19 -0.86 15.28 -10.85
N LEU A 20 -1.33 14.22 -11.51
CA LEU A 20 -2.66 13.66 -11.26
C LEU A 20 -2.79 13.15 -9.83
N CYS A 21 -1.80 12.41 -9.33
CA CYS A 21 -1.83 11.89 -7.97
C CYS A 21 -1.78 12.99 -6.91
N LEU A 22 -0.88 13.97 -7.08
CA LEU A 22 -0.79 15.14 -6.21
C LEU A 22 -2.09 15.98 -6.25
N GLY A 23 -2.59 16.24 -7.46
CA GLY A 23 -3.78 17.06 -7.69
C GLY A 23 -5.05 16.44 -7.14
N ILE A 24 -5.31 15.15 -7.41
CA ILE A 24 -6.49 14.45 -6.89
C ILE A 24 -6.43 14.34 -5.37
N GLY A 25 -5.28 13.97 -4.80
CA GLY A 25 -5.11 13.90 -3.36
C GLY A 25 -5.37 15.25 -2.68
N LEU A 26 -4.87 16.35 -3.27
CA LEU A 26 -5.14 17.70 -2.78
C LEU A 26 -6.62 18.08 -2.89
N VAL A 27 -7.25 17.81 -4.05
CA VAL A 27 -8.67 18.10 -4.28
C VAL A 27 -9.54 17.36 -3.26
N PHE A 28 -9.31 16.06 -3.03
CA PHE A 28 -10.07 15.32 -2.02
C PHE A 28 -9.77 15.77 -0.60
N SER A 29 -8.52 16.14 -0.30
CA SER A 29 -8.19 16.78 0.97
C SER A 29 -9.01 18.04 1.19
N LEU A 30 -9.10 18.94 0.20
CA LEU A 30 -9.89 20.17 0.30
C LEU A 30 -11.40 19.89 0.40
N MET A 31 -11.94 19.02 -0.46
CA MET A 31 -13.37 18.69 -0.49
C MET A 31 -13.85 18.04 0.81
N THR A 32 -12.98 17.23 1.43
CA THR A 32 -13.24 16.63 2.74
C THR A 32 -12.92 17.57 3.91
N ARG A 33 -12.51 18.81 3.63
CA ARG A 33 -12.08 19.82 4.62
C ARG A 33 -10.93 19.32 5.49
N PHE A 34 -9.93 18.67 4.89
CA PHE A 34 -8.80 18.02 5.55
C PHE A 34 -9.25 17.03 6.62
N LEU A 35 -10.10 16.05 6.24
CA LEU A 35 -10.57 15.01 7.16
C LEU A 35 -9.43 14.29 7.86
N GLN A 36 -8.28 14.19 7.20
CA GLN A 36 -7.11 13.48 7.68
C GLN A 36 -6.42 14.15 8.86
N VAL A 37 -6.74 15.43 9.08
CA VAL A 37 -6.37 16.17 10.30
C VAL A 37 -7.55 16.19 11.27
N ARG A 38 -8.73 16.59 10.80
CA ARG A 38 -9.92 16.82 11.68
C ARG A 38 -10.41 15.56 12.38
N HIS A 39 -10.29 14.40 11.75
CA HIS A 39 -10.82 13.13 12.24
C HIS A 39 -9.72 12.16 12.69
N ILE A 40 -8.50 12.64 12.97
CA ILE A 40 -7.39 11.78 13.39
C ILE A 40 -7.71 10.94 14.63
N LYS A 41 -8.52 11.46 15.55
CA LYS A 41 -8.98 10.72 16.73
C LYS A 41 -9.85 9.52 16.34
N ASP A 42 -10.83 9.75 15.45
CA ASP A 42 -11.73 8.69 14.97
C ASP A 42 -10.96 7.66 14.12
N MET A 43 -10.04 8.12 13.28
CA MET A 43 -9.13 7.28 12.48
C MET A 43 -8.43 6.20 13.31
N VAL A 44 -7.98 6.55 14.53
CA VAL A 44 -7.33 5.62 15.46
C VAL A 44 -8.35 4.80 16.25
N MET A 45 -9.36 5.46 16.86
CA MET A 45 -10.31 4.77 17.75
C MET A 45 -11.11 3.69 17.02
N LEU A 46 -11.54 3.96 15.79
CA LEU A 46 -12.35 3.05 15.00
C LEU A 46 -11.63 1.76 14.63
N MET A 47 -10.30 1.73 14.64
CA MET A 47 -9.53 0.51 14.38
C MET A 47 -9.78 -0.56 15.43
N PHE A 48 -10.09 -0.15 16.66
CA PHE A 48 -10.30 -1.02 17.81
C PHE A 48 -11.79 -1.22 18.14
N GLN A 49 -12.68 -0.74 17.27
CA GLN A 49 -14.13 -0.88 17.41
C GLN A 49 -14.69 -1.84 16.36
N GLY A 50 -15.86 -2.41 16.66
CA GLY A 50 -16.53 -3.40 15.81
C GLY A 50 -16.04 -4.83 16.02
N LYS A 51 -16.88 -5.79 15.64
CA LYS A 51 -16.61 -7.23 15.76
C LYS A 51 -16.65 -7.87 14.38
N SER A 52 -15.99 -9.01 14.22
CA SER A 52 -16.15 -9.85 13.03
C SER A 52 -17.56 -10.45 12.97
N SER A 53 -18.03 -10.76 11.77
CA SER A 53 -19.26 -11.54 11.55
C SER A 53 -18.93 -12.87 10.85
N GLU A 54 -19.94 -13.69 10.55
CA GLU A 54 -19.71 -14.89 9.73
C GLU A 54 -19.22 -14.55 8.31
N ALA A 55 -19.58 -13.36 7.81
CA ALA A 55 -19.32 -12.93 6.44
C ALA A 55 -18.15 -11.96 6.29
N GLY A 56 -17.90 -11.14 7.32
CA GLY A 56 -16.91 -10.07 7.32
C GLY A 56 -15.93 -10.18 8.48
N VAL A 57 -14.86 -9.40 8.38
CA VAL A 57 -13.82 -9.29 9.43
C VAL A 57 -14.01 -8.00 10.23
N SER A 58 -13.43 -7.93 11.43
CA SER A 58 -13.41 -6.68 12.21
C SER A 58 -12.63 -5.57 11.50
N SER A 59 -12.83 -4.30 11.91
CA SER A 59 -12.04 -3.17 11.38
C SER A 59 -10.54 -3.34 11.61
N PHE A 60 -10.12 -3.90 12.75
CA PHE A 60 -8.71 -4.22 13.02
C PHE A 60 -8.17 -5.27 12.04
N GLN A 61 -8.90 -6.35 11.81
CA GLN A 61 -8.47 -7.39 10.87
C GLN A 61 -8.43 -6.87 9.43
N ALA A 62 -9.41 -6.06 9.02
CA ALA A 62 -9.40 -5.39 7.72
C ALA A 62 -8.21 -4.43 7.57
N LEU A 63 -7.87 -3.70 8.63
CA LEU A 63 -6.66 -2.88 8.69
C LEU A 63 -5.40 -3.73 8.58
N ALA A 64 -5.30 -4.85 9.31
CA ALA A 64 -4.15 -5.75 9.24
C ALA A 64 -3.97 -6.35 7.83
N VAL A 65 -5.05 -6.71 7.15
CA VAL A 65 -5.01 -7.18 5.75
C VAL A 65 -4.59 -6.05 4.80
N ALA A 66 -5.06 -4.82 5.01
CA ALA A 66 -4.60 -3.68 4.22
C ALA A 66 -3.10 -3.40 4.46
N LEU A 67 -2.66 -3.40 5.72
CA LEU A 67 -1.27 -3.20 6.10
C LEU A 67 -0.36 -4.32 5.62
N SER A 68 -0.82 -5.58 5.51
CA SER A 68 0.00 -6.63 4.87
C SER A 68 0.35 -6.31 3.42
N GLY A 69 -0.55 -5.62 2.70
CA GLY A 69 -0.30 -5.21 1.32
C GLY A 69 0.61 -3.98 1.22
N ARG A 70 0.44 -3.02 2.14
CA ARG A 70 1.16 -1.73 2.13
C ARG A 70 2.57 -1.83 2.74
N VAL A 71 2.66 -2.46 3.91
CA VAL A 71 3.92 -2.60 4.66
C VAL A 71 4.73 -3.76 4.06
N GLY A 72 5.54 -3.42 3.07
CA GLY A 72 6.24 -4.35 2.19
C GLY A 72 7.64 -3.87 1.81
N THR A 73 8.15 -4.41 0.70
CA THR A 73 9.39 -3.93 0.07
C THR A 73 9.40 -2.43 -0.23
N GLY A 74 8.23 -1.83 -0.48
CA GLY A 74 8.08 -0.39 -0.74
C GLY A 74 8.66 0.48 0.38
N ASN A 75 8.43 0.11 1.65
CA ASN A 75 8.86 0.92 2.79
C ASN A 75 10.36 0.88 3.04
N ILE A 76 11.00 -0.25 2.70
CA ILE A 76 12.44 -0.46 2.93
C ILE A 76 13.20 -0.12 1.65
N ALA A 77 13.10 -0.99 0.65
CA ALA A 77 13.82 -0.85 -0.61
C ALA A 77 13.27 0.28 -1.49
N GLY A 78 11.97 0.54 -1.45
CA GLY A 78 11.37 1.65 -2.20
C GLY A 78 11.80 3.02 -1.67
N THR A 79 11.85 3.19 -0.35
CA THR A 79 12.41 4.39 0.30
C THR A 79 13.90 4.58 -0.04
N ALA A 80 14.70 3.50 0.04
CA ALA A 80 16.10 3.55 -0.37
C ALA A 80 16.26 3.95 -1.85
N THR A 81 15.40 3.41 -2.72
CA THR A 81 15.35 3.74 -4.15
C THR A 81 14.95 5.20 -4.39
N ALA A 82 14.03 5.75 -3.59
CA ALA A 82 13.63 7.14 -3.66
C ALA A 82 14.81 8.06 -3.30
N ILE A 83 15.56 7.74 -2.25
CA ILE A 83 16.78 8.48 -1.87
C ILE A 83 17.86 8.32 -2.95
N ALA A 84 17.97 7.14 -3.55
CA ALA A 84 18.98 6.85 -4.56
C ALA A 84 18.82 7.66 -5.84
N PHE A 85 17.59 7.89 -6.29
CA PHE A 85 17.32 8.55 -7.56
C PHE A 85 16.66 9.93 -7.43
N GLY A 86 16.14 10.29 -6.26
CA GLY A 86 15.56 11.60 -5.97
C GLY A 86 16.26 12.36 -4.83
N GLY A 87 17.31 11.79 -4.24
CA GLY A 87 18.01 12.36 -3.10
C GLY A 87 17.16 12.41 -1.82
N PRO A 88 17.68 12.98 -0.73
CA PRO A 88 16.95 13.13 0.54
C PRO A 88 15.61 13.87 0.39
N GLY A 89 15.51 14.78 -0.59
CA GLY A 89 14.30 15.54 -0.88
C GLY A 89 13.10 14.68 -1.33
N ALA A 90 13.35 13.48 -1.87
CA ALA A 90 12.28 12.56 -2.24
C ALA A 90 11.43 12.12 -1.03
N VAL A 91 12.03 12.07 0.17
CA VAL A 91 11.35 11.68 1.40
C VAL A 91 10.25 12.69 1.76
N PHE A 92 10.49 13.99 1.56
CA PHE A 92 9.45 15.01 1.73
C PHE A 92 8.26 14.76 0.81
N TRP A 93 8.53 14.43 -0.46
CA TRP A 93 7.47 14.18 -1.44
C TRP A 93 6.73 12.87 -1.19
N MET A 94 7.38 11.87 -0.58
CA MET A 94 6.69 10.70 -0.01
C MET A 94 5.73 11.10 1.11
N TRP A 95 6.14 11.98 2.03
CA TRP A 95 5.26 12.48 3.09
C TRP A 95 4.11 13.31 2.53
N ALA A 96 4.39 14.19 1.57
CA ALA A 96 3.38 15.04 0.94
C ALA A 96 2.29 14.18 0.26
N ILE A 97 2.67 13.17 -0.53
CA ILE A 97 1.70 12.30 -1.18
C ILE A 97 0.95 11.42 -0.17
N ALA A 98 1.58 10.96 0.91
CA ALA A 98 0.89 10.23 1.97
C ALA A 98 -0.14 11.12 2.69
N PHE A 99 0.24 12.36 3.02
CA PHE A 99 -0.63 13.30 3.71
C PHE A 99 -1.90 13.63 2.92
N ILE A 100 -1.75 13.97 1.63
CA ILE A 100 -2.91 14.30 0.79
C ILE A 100 -3.60 13.04 0.23
N GLY A 101 -2.85 11.96 0.01
CA GLY A 101 -3.36 10.67 -0.45
C GLY A 101 -4.27 9.98 0.56
N ALA A 102 -4.15 10.28 1.85
CA ALA A 102 -5.11 9.85 2.87
C ALA A 102 -6.57 10.23 2.51
N GLY A 103 -6.78 11.36 1.83
CA GLY A 103 -8.09 11.74 1.30
C GLY A 103 -8.58 10.80 0.20
N SER A 104 -7.72 10.44 -0.76
CA SER A 104 -8.03 9.45 -1.80
C SER A 104 -8.32 8.07 -1.21
N ALA A 105 -7.51 7.63 -0.23
CA ALA A 105 -7.68 6.37 0.48
C ALA A 105 -9.03 6.30 1.23
N PHE A 106 -9.46 7.40 1.84
CA PHE A 106 -10.78 7.52 2.43
C PHE A 106 -11.89 7.34 1.39
N VAL A 107 -11.79 8.05 0.26
CA VAL A 107 -12.82 8.03 -0.80
C VAL A 107 -12.96 6.62 -1.38
N GLU A 108 -11.87 6.00 -1.83
CA GLU A 108 -11.92 4.67 -2.45
C GLU A 108 -12.43 3.59 -1.47
N SER A 109 -12.03 3.67 -0.19
CA SER A 109 -12.44 2.70 0.84
C SER A 109 -13.90 2.89 1.26
N THR A 110 -14.37 4.14 1.32
CA THR A 110 -15.78 4.45 1.58
C THR A 110 -16.66 3.97 0.44
N LEU A 111 -16.25 4.18 -0.82
CA LEU A 111 -16.96 3.65 -1.99
C LEU A 111 -17.00 2.12 -1.98
N ALA A 112 -15.88 1.47 -1.63
CA ALA A 112 -15.83 0.02 -1.51
C ALA A 112 -16.82 -0.53 -0.48
N GLN A 113 -16.99 0.15 0.65
CA GLN A 113 -18.01 -0.19 1.66
C GLN A 113 -19.45 0.07 1.19
N ILE A 114 -19.70 1.19 0.51
CA ILE A 114 -21.03 1.52 -0.03
C ILE A 114 -21.48 0.45 -1.03
N TYR A 115 -20.59 0.02 -1.91
CA TYR A 115 -20.90 -0.87 -3.04
C TYR A 115 -20.44 -2.32 -2.84
N LYS A 116 -20.17 -2.73 -1.59
CA LYS A 116 -19.81 -4.13 -1.29
C LYS A 116 -20.98 -5.08 -1.56
N VAL A 117 -20.64 -6.34 -1.75
CA VAL A 117 -21.59 -7.45 -1.92
C VAL A 117 -21.24 -8.61 -1.02
N LYS A 118 -22.25 -9.42 -0.67
CA LYS A 118 -22.02 -10.74 -0.10
C LYS A 118 -21.99 -11.77 -1.23
N LEU A 119 -20.84 -12.41 -1.43
CA LEU A 119 -20.63 -13.43 -2.45
C LEU A 119 -20.02 -14.66 -1.78
N ASP A 120 -20.65 -15.83 -1.95
CA ASP A 120 -20.24 -17.09 -1.31
C ASP A 120 -20.09 -16.97 0.22
N GLY A 121 -21.04 -16.27 0.84
CA GLY A 121 -21.06 -16.04 2.28
C GLY A 121 -19.99 -15.05 2.79
N GLN A 122 -19.21 -14.41 1.92
CA GLN A 122 -18.17 -13.45 2.32
C GLN A 122 -18.40 -12.08 1.71
N TYR A 123 -18.00 -11.02 2.43
CA TYR A 123 -17.98 -9.69 1.84
C TYR A 123 -16.87 -9.52 0.82
N ARG A 124 -17.24 -8.94 -0.32
CA ARG A 124 -16.33 -8.56 -1.39
C ARG A 124 -16.68 -7.17 -1.88
N GLY A 125 -15.64 -6.43 -2.25
CA GLY A 125 -15.77 -5.12 -2.85
C GLY A 125 -14.42 -4.72 -3.44
N GLY A 126 -14.30 -3.45 -3.77
CA GLY A 126 -13.15 -2.92 -4.49
C GLY A 126 -13.57 -2.18 -5.75
N PRO A 127 -12.60 -1.74 -6.56
CA PRO A 127 -12.90 -0.81 -7.64
C PRO A 127 -13.79 -1.37 -8.72
N ALA A 128 -13.65 -2.64 -9.07
CA ALA A 128 -14.57 -3.31 -10.00
C ALA A 128 -16.05 -3.14 -9.57
N TYR A 129 -16.33 -3.34 -8.29
CA TYR A 129 -17.70 -3.29 -7.76
C TYR A 129 -18.27 -1.87 -7.75
N TYR A 130 -17.52 -0.87 -7.27
CA TYR A 130 -18.04 0.49 -7.28
C TYR A 130 -18.03 1.14 -8.67
N ILE A 131 -17.15 0.72 -9.59
CA ILE A 131 -17.20 1.17 -10.98
C ILE A 131 -18.49 0.67 -11.64
N GLU A 132 -18.80 -0.62 -11.51
CA GLU A 132 -20.02 -1.17 -12.12
C GLU A 132 -21.28 -0.63 -11.44
N LYS A 133 -21.37 -0.70 -10.10
CA LYS A 133 -22.60 -0.33 -9.39
C LYS A 133 -22.80 1.17 -9.23
N GLY A 134 -21.72 1.90 -8.98
CA GLY A 134 -21.75 3.32 -8.71
C GLY A 134 -21.72 4.17 -9.97
N ILE A 135 -20.80 3.88 -10.91
CA ILE A 135 -20.69 4.63 -12.18
C ILE A 135 -21.66 4.07 -13.23
N GLY A 136 -21.90 2.75 -13.24
CA GLY A 136 -22.73 2.09 -14.26
C GLY A 136 -21.95 1.61 -15.49
N ILE A 137 -20.62 1.60 -15.44
CA ILE A 137 -19.76 1.32 -16.61
C ILE A 137 -19.08 -0.05 -16.45
N LYS A 138 -19.78 -1.11 -16.85
CA LYS A 138 -19.32 -2.49 -16.70
C LYS A 138 -17.98 -2.80 -17.40
N TRP A 139 -17.78 -2.30 -18.63
CA TRP A 139 -16.53 -2.55 -19.35
C TRP A 139 -15.30 -1.99 -18.62
N TYR A 140 -15.47 -0.88 -17.90
CA TYR A 140 -14.40 -0.25 -17.14
C TYR A 140 -14.09 -1.02 -15.86
N ALA A 141 -15.12 -1.58 -15.21
CA ALA A 141 -14.94 -2.50 -14.07
C ALA A 141 -14.22 -3.79 -14.47
N VAL A 142 -14.55 -4.35 -15.64
CA VAL A 142 -13.86 -5.51 -16.22
C VAL A 142 -12.40 -5.16 -16.54
N LEU A 143 -12.14 -4.00 -17.15
CA LEU A 143 -10.79 -3.52 -17.43
C LEU A 143 -9.95 -3.39 -16.15
N PHE A 144 -10.50 -2.74 -15.11
CA PHE A 144 -9.83 -2.66 -13.81
C PHE A 144 -9.54 -4.05 -13.24
N SER A 145 -10.51 -4.97 -13.29
CA SER A 145 -10.35 -6.32 -12.74
C SER A 145 -9.25 -7.10 -13.43
N ILE A 146 -9.18 -7.04 -14.77
CA ILE A 146 -8.11 -7.69 -15.55
C ILE A 146 -6.75 -7.06 -15.19
N ALA A 147 -6.68 -5.73 -15.13
CA ALA A 147 -5.46 -5.03 -14.75
C ALA A 147 -5.01 -5.42 -13.34
N ALA A 148 -5.92 -5.48 -12.37
CA ALA A 148 -5.65 -5.88 -11.00
C ALA A 148 -5.16 -7.33 -10.92
N VAL A 149 -5.79 -8.27 -11.63
CA VAL A 149 -5.34 -9.67 -11.69
C VAL A 149 -3.92 -9.77 -12.24
N ILE A 150 -3.62 -9.10 -13.36
CA ILE A 150 -2.28 -9.13 -13.98
C ILE A 150 -1.24 -8.48 -13.07
N ALA A 151 -1.54 -7.29 -12.53
CA ALA A 151 -0.64 -6.55 -11.66
C ALA A 151 -0.30 -7.35 -10.40
N MET A 152 -1.31 -7.85 -9.70
CA MET A 152 -1.17 -8.52 -8.41
C MET A 152 -0.60 -9.93 -8.53
N SER A 153 -0.88 -10.65 -9.61
CA SER A 153 -0.42 -12.05 -9.76
C SER A 153 0.88 -12.19 -10.53
N MET A 154 1.20 -11.26 -11.43
CA MET A 154 2.34 -11.43 -12.35
C MET A 154 3.39 -10.35 -12.21
N LEU A 155 2.98 -9.08 -12.10
CA LEU A 155 3.91 -7.96 -12.26
C LEU A 155 4.54 -7.50 -10.95
N MET A 156 3.76 -7.46 -9.87
CA MET A 156 4.19 -6.92 -8.58
C MET A 156 4.83 -7.94 -7.61
N PRO A 157 4.47 -9.25 -7.59
CA PRO A 157 5.09 -10.21 -6.67
C PRO A 157 6.61 -10.29 -6.79
N GLY A 158 7.15 -10.06 -7.99
CA GLY A 158 8.57 -10.17 -8.24
C GLY A 158 9.42 -9.15 -7.47
N VAL A 159 8.90 -7.93 -7.23
CA VAL A 159 9.59 -6.90 -6.43
C VAL A 159 9.76 -7.36 -4.98
N GLN A 160 8.71 -7.99 -4.46
CA GLN A 160 8.66 -8.49 -3.10
C GLN A 160 9.65 -9.64 -2.92
N SER A 161 9.55 -10.69 -3.74
CA SER A 161 10.43 -11.85 -3.64
C SER A 161 11.90 -11.55 -3.96
N ASN A 162 12.17 -10.64 -4.90
CA ASN A 162 13.53 -10.17 -5.20
C ASN A 162 14.18 -9.52 -3.97
N SER A 163 13.44 -8.68 -3.25
CA SER A 163 13.99 -7.97 -2.10
C SER A 163 14.27 -8.91 -0.94
N ILE A 164 13.42 -9.92 -0.72
CA ILE A 164 13.70 -11.00 0.25
C ILE A 164 14.99 -11.73 -0.14
N ALA A 165 15.14 -12.09 -1.41
CA ALA A 165 16.32 -12.80 -1.91
C ALA A 165 17.61 -11.99 -1.70
N ILE A 166 17.62 -10.70 -2.07
CA ILE A 166 18.76 -9.80 -1.84
C ILE A 166 19.04 -9.67 -0.33
N GLY A 167 18.01 -9.49 0.49
CA GLY A 167 18.16 -9.35 1.93
C GLY A 167 18.82 -10.57 2.58
N LEU A 168 18.34 -11.78 2.24
CA LEU A 168 18.87 -13.04 2.79
C LEU A 168 20.25 -13.39 2.24
N ASP A 169 20.54 -13.06 0.98
CA ASP A 169 21.87 -13.25 0.40
C ASP A 169 22.89 -12.34 1.08
N ASN A 170 22.58 -11.04 1.21
CA ASN A 170 23.45 -10.07 1.88
C ASN A 170 23.71 -10.41 3.35
N ALA A 171 22.69 -10.92 4.07
CA ALA A 171 22.79 -11.16 5.51
C ALA A 171 23.36 -12.53 5.87
N PHE A 172 23.04 -13.57 5.09
CA PHE A 172 23.30 -14.97 5.44
C PHE A 172 23.94 -15.78 4.31
N GLY A 173 24.19 -15.18 3.14
CA GLY A 173 24.72 -15.88 1.95
C GLY A 173 23.76 -16.91 1.35
N ILE A 174 22.46 -16.79 1.63
CA ILE A 174 21.45 -17.71 1.09
C ILE A 174 21.14 -17.31 -0.35
N SER A 175 21.55 -18.16 -1.29
CA SER A 175 21.36 -17.86 -2.71
C SER A 175 19.90 -17.53 -3.08
N PRO A 176 19.67 -16.61 -4.04
CA PRO A 176 18.33 -16.22 -4.48
C PRO A 176 17.44 -17.38 -4.93
N THR A 177 18.03 -18.42 -5.52
CA THR A 177 17.31 -19.63 -5.96
C THR A 177 16.73 -20.41 -4.78
N ILE A 178 17.51 -20.62 -3.71
CA ILE A 178 17.04 -21.32 -2.50
C ILE A 178 15.93 -20.52 -1.84
N THR A 179 16.11 -19.20 -1.71
CA THR A 179 15.07 -18.29 -1.21
C THR A 179 13.79 -18.40 -2.03
N GLY A 180 13.89 -18.36 -3.37
CA GLY A 180 12.73 -18.48 -4.27
C GLY A 180 11.96 -19.79 -4.09
N ILE A 181 12.67 -20.92 -3.99
CA ILE A 181 12.04 -22.23 -3.74
C ILE A 181 11.31 -22.23 -2.38
N GLY A 182 11.98 -21.75 -1.33
CA GLY A 182 11.39 -21.66 0.01
C GLY A 182 10.13 -20.80 0.03
N LEU A 183 10.16 -19.63 -0.63
CA LEU A 183 9.00 -18.75 -0.74
C LEU A 183 7.83 -19.42 -1.45
N VAL A 184 8.08 -20.11 -2.58
CA VAL A 184 7.03 -20.83 -3.31
C VAL A 184 6.37 -21.91 -2.45
N ILE A 185 7.17 -22.69 -1.73
CA ILE A 185 6.65 -23.76 -0.86
C ILE A 185 5.77 -23.16 0.25
N LEU A 186 6.27 -22.16 0.97
CA LEU A 186 5.54 -21.52 2.06
C LEU A 186 4.24 -20.84 1.58
N LEU A 187 4.31 -20.10 0.46
CA LEU A 187 3.13 -19.47 -0.13
C LEU A 187 2.12 -20.51 -0.60
N ALA A 188 2.56 -21.61 -1.22
CA ALA A 188 1.66 -22.66 -1.68
C ALA A 188 0.88 -23.27 -0.50
N VAL A 189 1.53 -23.57 0.63
CA VAL A 189 0.86 -24.09 1.82
C VAL A 189 -0.24 -23.15 2.33
N ILE A 190 -0.02 -21.84 2.27
CA ILE A 190 -1.00 -20.85 2.75
C ILE A 190 -2.10 -20.59 1.73
N ILE A 191 -1.74 -20.27 0.50
CA ILE A 191 -2.65 -19.83 -0.56
C ILE A 191 -3.60 -20.96 -0.99
N PHE A 192 -3.16 -22.22 -0.98
CA PHE A 192 -4.05 -23.34 -1.24
C PHE A 192 -5.08 -23.56 -0.13
N GLY A 193 -4.84 -23.07 1.09
CA GLY A 193 -5.82 -23.04 2.18
C GLY A 193 -6.89 -21.95 2.05
N GLY A 194 -6.76 -21.01 1.10
CA GLY A 194 -7.75 -19.98 0.79
C GLY A 194 -7.76 -18.77 1.75
N ILE A 195 -8.70 -17.85 1.50
CA ILE A 195 -8.77 -16.51 2.13
C ILE A 195 -8.76 -16.55 3.66
N LYS A 196 -9.52 -17.45 4.29
CA LYS A 196 -9.59 -17.53 5.77
C LYS A 196 -8.21 -17.83 6.38
N ARG A 197 -7.41 -18.69 5.73
CA ARG A 197 -6.04 -18.98 6.18
C ARG A 197 -5.15 -17.75 6.04
N ILE A 198 -5.26 -17.02 4.93
CA ILE A 198 -4.50 -15.79 4.70
C ILE A 198 -4.80 -14.73 5.76
N ALA A 199 -6.08 -14.45 6.02
CA ALA A 199 -6.48 -13.48 7.04
C ALA A 199 -5.99 -13.89 8.45
N ASN A 200 -6.09 -15.17 8.78
CA ASN A 200 -5.62 -15.70 10.07
C ASN A 200 -4.10 -15.61 10.23
N VAL A 201 -3.31 -15.77 9.16
CA VAL A 201 -1.86 -15.57 9.23
C VAL A 201 -1.54 -14.08 9.35
N ALA A 202 -2.17 -13.24 8.53
CA ALA A 202 -1.92 -11.80 8.50
C ALA A 202 -2.19 -11.12 9.85
N GLN A 203 -3.27 -11.48 10.56
CA GLN A 203 -3.60 -10.86 11.85
C GLN A 203 -2.52 -11.05 12.93
N TYR A 204 -1.70 -12.11 12.85
CA TYR A 204 -0.61 -12.36 13.81
C TYR A 204 0.73 -11.83 13.28
N VAL A 205 1.03 -12.05 12.01
CA VAL A 205 2.33 -11.68 11.42
C VAL A 205 2.47 -10.16 11.28
N VAL A 206 1.40 -9.46 10.84
CA VAL A 206 1.47 -8.02 10.54
C VAL A 206 1.75 -7.17 11.78
N PRO A 207 1.05 -7.35 12.93
CA PRO A 207 1.39 -6.59 14.12
C PRO A 207 2.80 -6.89 14.62
N PHE A 208 3.21 -8.17 14.60
CA PHE A 208 4.55 -8.57 15.03
C PHE A 208 5.64 -7.90 14.17
N MET A 209 5.54 -7.98 12.85
CA MET A 209 6.54 -7.41 11.95
C MET A 209 6.57 -5.88 12.02
N ALA A 210 5.41 -5.23 12.05
CA ALA A 210 5.32 -3.77 12.08
C ALA A 210 5.86 -3.22 13.40
N VAL A 211 5.45 -3.79 14.53
CA VAL A 211 5.92 -3.36 15.86
C VAL A 211 7.42 -3.63 16.00
N GLY A 212 7.91 -4.81 15.60
CA GLY A 212 9.34 -5.14 15.68
C GLY A 212 10.22 -4.17 14.91
N TYR A 213 9.89 -3.89 13.64
CA TYR A 213 10.66 -2.97 12.81
C TYR A 213 10.59 -1.52 13.31
N VAL A 214 9.40 -1.05 13.70
CA VAL A 214 9.22 0.31 14.24
C VAL A 214 9.97 0.48 15.55
N LEU A 215 9.92 -0.49 16.47
CA LEU A 215 10.66 -0.41 17.74
C LEU A 215 12.16 -0.27 17.51
N VAL A 216 12.76 -1.09 16.65
CA VAL A 216 14.21 -0.98 16.40
C VAL A 216 14.54 0.34 15.70
N SER A 217 13.71 0.76 14.75
CA SER A 217 13.90 2.05 14.08
C SER A 217 13.83 3.22 15.07
N LEU A 218 12.87 3.20 16.00
CA LEU A 218 12.74 4.21 17.05
C LEU A 218 13.92 4.20 18.00
N ILE A 219 14.47 3.02 18.35
CA ILE A 219 15.69 2.91 19.14
C ILE A 219 16.86 3.58 18.41
N ILE A 220 17.05 3.30 17.11
CA ILE A 220 18.13 3.90 16.31
C ILE A 220 17.94 5.43 16.20
N VAL A 221 16.70 5.89 15.97
CA VAL A 221 16.37 7.32 15.95
C VAL A 221 16.64 7.97 17.31
N ALA A 222 16.30 7.30 18.42
CA ALA A 222 16.54 7.81 19.76
C ALA A 222 18.05 7.88 20.09
N MET A 223 18.83 6.89 19.66
CA MET A 223 20.29 6.91 19.76
C MET A 223 20.93 8.05 18.95
N ASN A 224 20.29 8.48 17.87
CA ASN A 224 20.76 9.53 16.97
C ASN A 224 19.92 10.82 17.06
N ILE A 225 19.22 11.03 18.18
CA ILE A 225 18.21 12.10 18.29
C ILE A 225 18.80 13.50 18.09
N SER A 226 20.08 13.69 18.46
CA SER A 226 20.80 14.95 18.26
C SER A 226 20.99 15.31 16.79
N GLN A 227 20.99 14.33 15.89
CA GLN A 227 21.12 14.51 14.45
C GLN A 227 19.78 14.73 13.74
N LEU A 228 18.66 14.41 14.40
CA LEU A 228 17.31 14.48 13.82
C LEU A 228 16.98 15.85 13.21
N PRO A 229 17.26 17.00 13.87
CA PRO A 229 17.02 18.31 13.26
C PRO A 229 17.80 18.52 11.96
N GLY A 230 19.03 18.00 11.88
CA GLY A 230 19.90 18.09 10.70
C GLY A 230 19.35 17.29 9.52
N VAL A 231 18.91 16.06 9.75
CA VAL A 231 18.31 15.21 8.70
C VAL A 231 16.97 15.78 8.23
N ILE A 232 16.12 16.27 9.13
CA ILE A 232 14.89 16.94 8.72
C ILE A 232 15.21 18.18 7.88
N ALA A 233 16.18 19.00 8.31
CA ALA A 233 16.59 20.16 7.53
C ALA A 233 17.13 19.78 6.15
N LEU A 234 17.92 18.70 6.05
CA LEU A 234 18.42 18.17 4.78
C LEU A 234 17.25 17.78 3.86
N ILE A 235 16.30 16.99 4.36
CA ILE A 235 15.12 16.57 3.58
C ILE A 235 14.39 17.78 3.00
N PHE A 236 14.08 18.79 3.82
CA PHE A 236 13.38 19.99 3.36
C PHE A 236 14.23 20.83 2.40
N LYS A 237 15.50 21.08 2.71
CA LYS A 237 16.39 21.86 1.83
C LYS A 237 16.58 21.17 0.47
N SER A 238 16.77 19.86 0.44
CA SER A 238 16.85 19.09 -0.81
C SER A 238 15.54 19.10 -1.58
N ALA A 239 14.38 18.98 -0.91
CA ALA A 239 13.07 18.95 -1.56
C ALA A 239 12.70 20.26 -2.27
N PHE A 240 13.18 21.39 -1.74
CA PHE A 240 12.91 22.74 -2.27
C PHE A 240 14.13 23.40 -2.93
N GLY A 241 15.22 22.65 -3.14
CA GLY A 241 16.39 23.11 -3.87
C GLY A 241 17.31 24.09 -3.15
N ALA A 242 17.16 24.26 -1.83
CA ALA A 242 18.03 25.08 -1.02
C ALA A 242 19.34 24.38 -0.62
N ASP A 243 19.44 23.06 -0.83
CA ASP A 243 20.67 22.31 -0.66
C ASP A 243 21.51 22.35 -1.95
N GLN A 244 22.79 22.72 -1.83
CA GLN A 244 23.68 22.92 -2.98
C GLN A 244 23.95 21.64 -3.78
N ALA A 245 24.02 20.48 -3.12
CA ALA A 245 24.30 19.20 -3.77
C ALA A 245 23.06 18.67 -4.51
N PHE A 246 21.87 18.91 -3.96
CA PHE A 246 20.62 18.32 -4.47
C PHE A 246 19.74 19.31 -5.24
N GLY A 247 20.09 20.60 -5.30
CA GLY A 247 19.30 21.63 -5.98
C GLY A 247 19.05 21.38 -7.47
N GLY A 248 19.96 20.69 -8.16
CA GLY A 248 19.81 20.33 -9.57
C GLY A 248 18.81 19.20 -9.85
N ILE A 249 18.32 18.47 -8.83
CA ILE A 249 17.49 17.27 -9.00
C ILE A 249 16.08 17.38 -8.41
N ILE A 250 15.57 18.60 -8.16
CA ILE A 250 14.23 18.82 -7.56
C ILE A 250 13.13 18.06 -8.32
N GLY A 251 13.16 18.08 -9.65
CA GLY A 251 12.19 17.35 -10.47
C GLY A 251 12.26 15.82 -10.25
N MET A 252 13.46 15.28 -10.03
CA MET A 252 13.63 13.87 -9.68
C MET A 252 13.18 13.59 -8.25
N ALA A 253 13.43 14.49 -7.29
CA ALA A 253 12.94 14.38 -5.93
C ALA A 253 11.41 14.26 -5.89
N ILE A 254 10.70 15.12 -6.65
CA ILE A 254 9.24 15.06 -6.79
C ILE A 254 8.82 13.73 -7.42
N SER A 255 9.37 13.40 -8.59
CA SER A 255 8.95 12.21 -9.37
C SER A 255 9.18 10.92 -8.59
N TRP A 256 10.38 10.71 -8.05
CA TRP A 256 10.72 9.51 -7.29
C TRP A 256 10.03 9.46 -5.93
N GLY A 257 9.88 10.60 -5.26
CA GLY A 257 9.17 10.67 -3.98
C GLY A 257 7.69 10.32 -4.13
N VAL A 258 7.01 10.88 -5.14
CA VAL A 258 5.60 10.53 -5.40
C VAL A 258 5.47 9.08 -5.87
N LYS A 259 6.29 8.65 -6.83
CA LYS A 259 6.25 7.28 -7.37
C LYS A 259 6.45 6.22 -6.29
N ARG A 260 7.49 6.36 -5.45
CA ARG A 260 7.78 5.41 -4.38
C ARG A 260 6.87 5.58 -3.17
N GLY A 261 6.38 6.80 -2.92
CA GLY A 261 5.34 7.07 -1.93
C GLY A 261 4.04 6.31 -2.23
N ILE A 262 3.54 6.39 -3.48
CA ILE A 262 2.35 5.65 -3.91
C ILE A 262 2.59 4.15 -3.91
N TYR A 263 3.77 3.69 -4.34
CA TYR A 263 4.11 2.26 -4.26
C TYR A 263 4.03 1.73 -2.82
N SER A 264 4.38 2.55 -1.83
CA SER A 264 4.35 2.18 -0.43
C SER A 264 2.93 2.19 0.15
N ASN A 265 2.24 3.34 0.10
CA ASN A 265 0.94 3.48 0.77
C ASN A 265 -0.27 3.07 -0.07
N GLU A 266 -0.08 2.85 -1.37
CA GLU A 266 -1.12 2.43 -2.32
C GLU A 266 -2.33 3.38 -2.39
N ALA A 267 -2.19 4.64 -1.95
CA ALA A 267 -3.30 5.59 -1.90
C ALA A 267 -3.79 5.93 -3.31
N GLY A 268 -5.03 5.52 -3.62
CA GLY A 268 -5.64 5.71 -4.93
C GLY A 268 -5.16 4.71 -6.00
N GLN A 269 -4.42 3.67 -5.63
CA GLN A 269 -4.16 2.50 -6.48
C GLN A 269 -5.40 1.60 -6.63
N GLY A 270 -6.27 1.57 -5.63
CA GLY A 270 -7.48 0.74 -5.62
C GLY A 270 -7.32 -0.64 -4.98
N THR A 271 -6.22 -0.91 -4.26
CA THR A 271 -5.98 -2.16 -3.52
C THR A 271 -6.62 -2.15 -2.13
N GLY A 272 -6.36 -1.11 -1.34
CA GLY A 272 -6.96 -0.89 0.00
C GLY A 272 -8.49 -1.09 0.07
N PRO A 273 -9.27 -0.65 -0.93
CA PRO A 273 -10.69 -0.96 -1.09
C PRO A 273 -11.11 -2.42 -0.85
N HIS A 274 -10.30 -3.41 -1.24
CA HIS A 274 -10.68 -4.83 -1.11
C HIS A 274 -10.74 -5.24 0.36
N ALA A 275 -9.70 -4.90 1.12
CA ALA A 275 -9.67 -5.13 2.57
C ALA A 275 -10.71 -4.26 3.28
N ALA A 276 -10.90 -3.01 2.84
CA ALA A 276 -11.92 -2.13 3.36
C ALA A 276 -13.31 -2.77 3.25
N ALA A 277 -13.70 -3.26 2.08
CA ALA A 277 -15.02 -3.87 1.85
C ALA A 277 -15.27 -5.15 2.66
N ALA A 278 -14.22 -5.88 3.04
CA ALA A 278 -14.33 -7.05 3.89
C ALA A 278 -14.72 -6.73 5.34
N ALA A 279 -14.59 -5.48 5.77
CA ALA A 279 -14.90 -5.05 7.13
C ALA A 279 -16.42 -5.04 7.40
N GLU A 280 -16.79 -5.54 8.58
CA GLU A 280 -18.11 -5.38 9.18
C GLU A 280 -18.15 -4.05 9.94
N VAL A 281 -18.92 -3.09 9.43
CA VAL A 281 -19.05 -1.75 10.02
C VAL A 281 -20.47 -1.25 9.87
N SER A 282 -20.94 -0.43 10.82
CA SER A 282 -22.27 0.16 10.77
C SER A 282 -22.40 1.32 9.78
N HIS A 283 -21.28 1.91 9.36
CA HIS A 283 -21.26 3.06 8.48
C HIS A 283 -20.00 3.09 7.60
N PRO A 284 -20.09 3.26 6.26
CA PRO A 284 -18.96 3.24 5.33
C PRO A 284 -17.81 4.18 5.68
N ALA A 285 -18.13 5.40 6.13
CA ALA A 285 -17.12 6.38 6.54
C ALA A 285 -16.23 5.90 7.71
N LYS A 286 -16.73 5.01 8.59
CA LYS A 286 -15.91 4.47 9.68
C LYS A 286 -14.70 3.71 9.12
N GLN A 287 -14.94 2.80 8.18
CA GLN A 287 -13.85 2.06 7.54
C GLN A 287 -13.02 2.96 6.61
N GLY A 288 -13.64 3.95 5.95
CA GLY A 288 -12.91 4.95 5.19
C GLY A 288 -11.85 5.67 6.02
N LEU A 289 -12.18 6.08 7.26
CA LEU A 289 -11.26 6.73 8.19
C LEU A 289 -10.13 5.78 8.64
N VAL A 290 -10.46 4.53 8.98
CA VAL A 290 -9.47 3.50 9.32
C VAL A 290 -8.46 3.30 8.18
N GLN A 291 -8.93 3.27 6.93
CA GLN A 291 -8.04 3.08 5.77
C GLN A 291 -7.25 4.32 5.35
N ALA A 292 -7.73 5.51 5.70
CA ALA A 292 -6.94 6.72 5.58
C ALA A 292 -5.78 6.70 6.59
N PHE A 293 -6.01 6.21 7.81
CA PHE A 293 -4.97 6.10 8.82
C PHE A 293 -3.85 5.12 8.45
N SER A 294 -4.16 4.02 7.77
CA SER A 294 -3.13 3.07 7.34
C SER A 294 -2.10 3.68 6.38
N VAL A 295 -2.42 4.77 5.68
CA VAL A 295 -1.45 5.54 4.87
C VAL A 295 -0.38 6.19 5.76
N TYR A 296 -0.77 6.62 6.98
CA TYR A 296 0.15 7.26 7.92
C TYR A 296 1.06 6.24 8.61
N ILE A 297 0.52 5.09 9.01
CA ILE A 297 1.32 3.98 9.53
C ILE A 297 2.37 3.59 8.50
N ASP A 298 1.98 3.46 7.24
CA ASP A 298 2.88 3.08 6.16
C ASP A 298 4.01 4.11 5.93
N THR A 299 3.64 5.33 5.53
CA THR A 299 4.64 6.26 5.00
C THR A 299 5.20 7.19 6.08
N LEU A 300 4.34 7.75 6.93
CA LEU A 300 4.79 8.73 7.93
C LEU A 300 5.53 8.06 9.09
N LEU A 301 5.25 6.79 9.38
CA LEU A 301 5.94 6.02 10.40
C LEU A 301 7.02 5.10 9.79
N VAL A 302 6.65 4.08 9.01
CA VAL A 302 7.62 3.06 8.56
C VAL A 302 8.61 3.62 7.53
N CYS A 303 8.16 4.33 6.48
CA CYS A 303 9.10 4.90 5.51
C CYS A 303 9.99 6.00 6.10
N SER A 304 9.45 6.84 7.00
CA SER A 304 10.26 7.83 7.72
C SER A 304 11.34 7.17 8.56
N ALA A 305 11.00 6.10 9.28
CA ALA A 305 11.96 5.30 10.03
C ALA A 305 13.10 4.79 9.13
N THR A 306 12.77 4.17 8.00
CA THR A 306 13.77 3.73 7.01
C THR A 306 14.64 4.89 6.53
N ALA A 307 14.02 6.00 6.12
CA ALA A 307 14.71 7.16 5.59
C ALA A 307 15.66 7.76 6.63
N PHE A 308 15.22 7.89 7.88
CA PHE A 308 16.05 8.42 8.96
C PHE A 308 17.25 7.51 9.23
N MET A 309 17.08 6.19 9.28
CA MET A 309 18.21 5.27 9.44
C MET A 309 19.25 5.42 8.32
N ILE A 310 18.79 5.51 7.06
CA ILE A 310 19.67 5.69 5.90
C ILE A 310 20.39 7.05 5.95
N LEU A 311 19.67 8.12 6.28
CA LEU A 311 20.20 9.49 6.24
C LEU A 311 21.09 9.82 7.44
N PHE A 312 20.80 9.30 8.64
CA PHE A 312 21.68 9.46 9.81
C PHE A 312 23.04 8.81 9.61
N THR A 313 23.04 7.63 9.02
CA THR A 313 24.26 6.85 8.82
C THR A 313 25.00 7.27 7.56
N GLY A 314 24.36 8.02 6.66
CA GLY A 314 24.91 8.38 5.36
C GLY A 314 25.06 7.17 4.42
N MET A 315 24.50 6.01 4.76
CA MET A 315 24.68 4.75 4.01
C MET A 315 23.76 4.68 2.80
N TYR A 316 23.99 5.57 1.84
CA TYR A 316 23.30 5.62 0.55
C TYR A 316 24.20 6.15 -0.56
N ASN A 317 23.81 5.84 -1.80
CA ASN A 317 24.28 6.57 -2.97
C ASN A 317 23.14 7.43 -3.49
N THR A 318 23.42 8.56 -4.13
CA THR A 318 22.45 9.32 -4.92
C THR A 318 23.00 9.59 -6.30
N GLN A 319 22.21 9.29 -7.34
CA GLN A 319 22.58 9.48 -8.74
C GLN A 319 21.84 10.69 -9.35
N ALA A 320 22.53 11.42 -10.22
CA ALA A 320 21.95 12.43 -11.09
C ALA A 320 21.32 11.80 -12.35
N ALA A 321 20.64 12.62 -13.15
CA ALA A 321 19.92 12.16 -14.34
C ALA A 321 20.86 11.57 -15.43
N ASP A 322 22.11 12.04 -15.47
CA ASP A 322 23.17 11.52 -16.35
C ASP A 322 23.85 10.25 -15.81
N LYS A 323 23.36 9.71 -14.68
CA LYS A 323 23.88 8.55 -13.94
C LYS A 323 25.22 8.81 -13.23
N SER A 324 25.70 10.05 -13.19
CA SER A 324 26.80 10.43 -12.29
C SER A 324 26.34 10.34 -10.83
N PHE A 325 27.28 10.12 -9.90
CA PHE A 325 26.97 10.10 -8.48
C PHE A 325 27.10 11.49 -7.86
N ILE A 326 26.03 11.96 -7.22
CA ILE A 326 26.05 13.12 -6.32
C ILE A 326 26.62 12.70 -4.95
N VAL A 327 26.24 11.50 -4.50
CA VAL A 327 26.76 10.84 -3.29
C VAL A 327 27.06 9.39 -3.62
N GLN A 328 28.20 8.85 -3.17
CA GLN A 328 28.60 7.46 -3.41
C GLN A 328 29.24 6.80 -2.18
N ASN A 329 28.47 6.60 -1.11
CA ASN A 329 28.99 6.02 0.14
C ASN A 329 28.95 4.48 0.17
N LEU A 330 28.26 3.85 -0.79
CA LEU A 330 28.07 2.40 -0.89
C LEU A 330 28.44 1.89 -2.31
N PRO A 331 29.72 1.93 -2.70
CA PRO A 331 30.14 1.49 -4.03
C PRO A 331 29.75 0.02 -4.28
N GLY A 332 29.16 -0.25 -5.44
CA GLY A 332 28.73 -1.60 -5.83
C GLY A 332 27.39 -2.07 -5.24
N VAL A 333 26.78 -1.32 -4.32
CA VAL A 333 25.47 -1.66 -3.75
C VAL A 333 24.36 -1.02 -4.58
N GLU A 334 23.52 -1.86 -5.20
CA GLU A 334 22.34 -1.39 -5.93
C GLU A 334 21.32 -0.71 -4.99
N ALA A 335 20.57 0.25 -5.55
CA ALA A 335 19.49 0.90 -4.82
C ALA A 335 18.41 -0.12 -4.41
N GLY A 336 18.14 -0.22 -3.10
CA GLY A 336 17.20 -1.20 -2.58
C GLY A 336 17.45 -1.53 -1.10
N PRO A 337 17.13 -2.76 -0.65
CA PRO A 337 17.17 -3.09 0.77
C PRO A 337 18.59 -3.06 1.35
N GLY A 338 19.61 -3.19 0.51
CA GLY A 338 21.02 -3.10 0.90
C GLY A 338 21.40 -1.79 1.60
N TYR A 339 20.77 -0.66 1.26
CA TYR A 339 21.05 0.62 1.92
C TYR A 339 20.60 0.60 3.38
N THR A 340 19.42 0.05 3.63
CA THR A 340 18.90 -0.09 4.99
C THR A 340 19.70 -1.13 5.78
N GLN A 341 20.08 -2.25 5.17
CA GLN A 341 20.96 -3.23 5.80
C GLN A 341 22.28 -2.58 6.22
N ALA A 342 22.94 -1.87 5.31
CA ALA A 342 24.21 -1.23 5.58
C ALA A 342 24.10 -0.10 6.62
N ALA A 343 23.00 0.65 6.61
CA ALA A 343 22.71 1.64 7.64
C ALA A 343 22.65 1.02 9.04
N ILE A 344 21.83 -0.01 9.24
CA ILE A 344 21.68 -0.62 10.57
C ILE A 344 22.95 -1.37 10.97
N GLU A 345 23.61 -2.05 10.04
CA GLU A 345 24.89 -2.71 10.27
C GLU A 345 25.98 -1.73 10.73
N SER A 346 25.97 -0.49 10.23
CA SER A 346 26.91 0.55 10.67
C SER A 346 26.73 0.97 12.14
N VAL A 347 25.51 0.82 12.69
CA VAL A 347 25.16 1.20 14.07
C VAL A 347 25.23 0.00 15.01
N ILE A 348 24.80 -1.18 14.55
CA ILE A 348 24.77 -2.43 15.33
C ILE A 348 25.41 -3.56 14.48
N PRO A 349 26.76 -3.62 14.42
CA PRO A 349 27.47 -4.64 13.65
C PRO A 349 27.12 -6.07 14.11
N GLY A 350 27.01 -6.99 13.15
CA GLY A 350 26.67 -8.40 13.36
C GLY A 350 25.18 -8.69 13.58
N PHE A 351 24.34 -7.66 13.72
CA PHE A 351 22.91 -7.79 13.95
C PHE A 351 22.06 -7.10 12.86
N GLY A 352 22.51 -5.95 12.37
CA GLY A 352 21.71 -5.06 11.52
C GLY A 352 21.25 -5.70 10.22
N ALA A 353 22.17 -6.28 9.46
CA ALA A 353 21.85 -6.89 8.16
C ALA A 353 20.85 -8.05 8.29
N GLY A 354 21.04 -8.91 9.28
CA GLY A 354 20.17 -10.06 9.57
C GLY A 354 18.77 -9.64 10.03
N MET A 355 18.68 -8.63 10.90
CA MET A 355 17.40 -8.10 11.36
C MET A 355 16.57 -7.54 10.20
N VAL A 356 17.16 -6.73 9.32
CA VAL A 356 16.45 -6.17 8.15
C VAL A 356 16.05 -7.29 7.20
N ALA A 357 16.87 -8.32 7.00
CA ALA A 357 16.53 -9.46 6.15
C ALA A 357 15.30 -10.22 6.68
N VAL A 358 15.23 -10.45 8.00
CA VAL A 358 14.07 -11.08 8.66
C VAL A 358 12.83 -10.19 8.58
N ALA A 359 12.96 -8.89 8.82
CA ALA A 359 11.86 -7.94 8.69
C ALA A 359 11.31 -7.91 7.26
N LEU A 360 12.21 -7.82 6.28
CA LEU A 360 11.88 -7.80 4.85
C LEU A 360 11.22 -9.11 4.40
N PHE A 361 11.65 -10.26 4.94
CA PHE A 361 10.97 -11.54 4.72
C PHE A 361 9.50 -11.44 5.11
N PHE A 362 9.18 -11.04 6.35
CA PHE A 362 7.78 -10.94 6.79
C PHE A 362 6.99 -9.88 6.01
N PHE A 363 7.57 -8.70 5.78
CA PHE A 363 6.94 -7.59 5.07
C PHE A 363 6.55 -8.04 3.65
N ALA A 364 7.53 -8.43 2.85
CA ALA A 364 7.31 -8.79 1.46
C ALA A 364 6.51 -10.09 1.29
N PHE A 365 6.68 -11.07 2.21
CA PHE A 365 5.88 -12.30 2.18
C PHE A 365 4.39 -12.03 2.43
N THR A 366 4.08 -11.21 3.43
CA THR A 366 2.68 -10.84 3.72
C THR A 366 2.08 -9.99 2.60
N THR A 367 2.88 -9.16 1.93
CA THR A 367 2.45 -8.43 0.73
C THR A 367 2.07 -9.36 -0.43
N ILE A 368 2.87 -10.40 -0.70
CA ILE A 368 2.52 -11.39 -1.73
C ILE A 368 1.21 -12.12 -1.40
N MET A 369 0.96 -12.42 -0.11
CA MET A 369 -0.33 -12.98 0.31
C MET A 369 -1.50 -12.03 0.09
N ALA A 370 -1.33 -10.74 0.38
CA ALA A 370 -2.34 -9.71 0.14
C ALA A 370 -2.64 -9.57 -1.36
N TYR A 371 -1.62 -9.60 -2.22
CA TYR A 371 -1.78 -9.58 -3.67
C TYR A 371 -2.62 -10.75 -4.17
N TYR A 372 -2.40 -11.98 -3.65
CA TYR A 372 -3.25 -13.11 -4.00
C TYR A 372 -4.72 -12.84 -3.64
N TYR A 373 -5.00 -12.33 -2.44
CA TYR A 373 -6.37 -12.02 -1.99
C TYR A 373 -7.06 -10.99 -2.90
N ILE A 374 -6.34 -9.95 -3.29
CA ILE A 374 -6.84 -8.90 -4.19
C ILE A 374 -7.11 -9.50 -5.58
N ALA A 375 -6.17 -10.27 -6.13
CA ALA A 375 -6.33 -10.91 -7.43
C ALA A 375 -7.51 -11.90 -7.44
N GLU A 376 -7.64 -12.74 -6.42
CA GLU A 376 -8.73 -13.70 -6.29
C GLU A 376 -10.10 -12.99 -6.18
N THR A 377 -10.14 -11.81 -5.54
CA THR A 377 -11.36 -11.00 -5.49
C THR A 377 -11.76 -10.45 -6.85
N ASN A 378 -10.80 -10.04 -7.67
CA ASN A 378 -11.07 -9.59 -9.04
C ASN A 378 -11.40 -10.77 -9.98
N VAL A 379 -10.81 -11.95 -9.78
CA VAL A 379 -11.23 -13.19 -10.46
C VAL A 379 -12.68 -13.52 -10.10
N ALA A 380 -13.05 -13.45 -8.82
CA ALA A 380 -14.42 -13.71 -8.38
C ALA A 380 -15.42 -12.73 -9.01
N TYR A 381 -15.04 -11.46 -9.18
CA TYR A 381 -15.84 -10.47 -9.91
C TYR A 381 -16.03 -10.87 -11.39
N LEU A 382 -14.94 -11.22 -12.09
CA LEU A 382 -14.98 -11.55 -13.52
C LEU A 382 -15.81 -12.81 -13.84
N PHE A 383 -15.82 -13.80 -12.93
CA PHE A 383 -16.47 -15.09 -13.14
C PHE A 383 -17.69 -15.34 -12.26
N GLY A 384 -18.18 -14.32 -11.55
CA GLY A 384 -19.43 -14.40 -10.77
C GLY A 384 -19.39 -15.27 -9.52
N GLY A 385 -18.22 -15.48 -8.90
CA GLY A 385 -18.06 -16.24 -7.66
C GLY A 385 -16.91 -17.25 -7.66
N LYS A 386 -16.71 -17.95 -6.52
CA LYS A 386 -15.64 -18.93 -6.30
C LYS A 386 -15.77 -20.21 -7.14
N ASN A 387 -16.82 -20.37 -7.93
CA ASN A 387 -17.09 -21.63 -8.63
C ASN A 387 -16.16 -21.90 -9.82
N ASN A 388 -15.38 -20.91 -10.28
CA ASN A 388 -14.35 -21.16 -11.29
C ASN A 388 -13.02 -21.62 -10.65
N LYS A 389 -13.00 -22.89 -10.21
CA LYS A 389 -11.82 -23.56 -9.62
C LYS A 389 -10.59 -23.47 -10.54
N TRP A 390 -10.80 -23.49 -11.86
CA TRP A 390 -9.75 -23.38 -12.85
C TRP A 390 -9.10 -21.99 -12.86
N ALA A 391 -9.90 -20.92 -12.92
CA ALA A 391 -9.35 -19.55 -12.88
C ALA A 391 -8.55 -19.29 -11.58
N THR A 392 -9.04 -19.80 -10.45
CA THR A 392 -8.35 -19.69 -9.17
C THR A 392 -7.06 -20.52 -9.15
N LEU A 393 -7.05 -21.71 -9.74
CA LEU A 393 -5.85 -22.54 -9.84
C LEU A 393 -4.78 -21.87 -10.73
N VAL A 394 -5.17 -21.36 -11.90
CA VAL A 394 -4.27 -20.62 -12.80
C VAL A 394 -3.67 -19.42 -12.07
N LEU A 395 -4.50 -18.64 -11.35
CA LEU A 395 -4.03 -17.52 -10.55
C LEU A 395 -2.94 -17.92 -9.55
N LYS A 396 -3.14 -19.03 -8.82
CA LYS A 396 -2.15 -19.55 -7.85
C LYS A 396 -0.84 -19.90 -8.55
N ILE A 397 -0.90 -20.64 -9.65
CA ILE A 397 0.28 -21.08 -10.39
C ILE A 397 1.06 -19.88 -10.93
N VAL A 398 0.36 -18.90 -11.54
CA VAL A 398 0.97 -17.68 -12.08
C VAL A 398 1.67 -16.89 -10.96
N LEU A 399 1.01 -16.70 -9.82
CA LEU A 399 1.58 -15.97 -8.69
C LEU A 399 2.82 -16.66 -8.10
N LEU A 400 2.79 -17.98 -7.94
CA LEU A 400 3.94 -18.74 -7.46
C LEU A 400 5.10 -18.68 -8.45
N ALA A 401 4.82 -18.82 -9.76
CA ALA A 401 5.83 -18.70 -10.81
C ALA A 401 6.45 -17.30 -10.87
N ALA A 402 5.63 -16.25 -10.78
CA ALA A 402 6.09 -14.86 -10.74
C ALA A 402 6.94 -14.57 -9.49
N THR A 403 6.56 -15.15 -8.34
CA THR A 403 7.33 -15.05 -7.10
C THR A 403 8.71 -15.68 -7.26
N PHE A 404 8.79 -16.91 -7.76
CA PHE A 404 10.08 -17.57 -8.02
C PHE A 404 10.92 -16.80 -9.03
N TYR A 405 10.29 -16.40 -10.14
CA TYR A 405 10.95 -15.64 -11.19
C TYR A 405 11.55 -14.33 -10.67
N GLY A 406 10.80 -13.58 -9.84
CA GLY A 406 11.31 -12.35 -9.23
C GLY A 406 12.48 -12.58 -8.29
N ALA A 407 12.47 -13.66 -7.51
CA ALA A 407 13.55 -13.97 -6.58
C ALA A 407 14.90 -14.13 -7.30
N VAL A 408 14.90 -14.75 -8.50
CA VAL A 408 16.13 -15.06 -9.25
C VAL A 408 16.50 -14.04 -10.33
N LYS A 409 15.71 -12.96 -10.50
CA LYS A 409 15.97 -11.91 -11.49
C LYS A 409 16.51 -10.64 -10.84
N THR A 410 16.94 -9.69 -11.67
CA THR A 410 17.54 -8.44 -11.21
C THR A 410 16.50 -7.53 -10.56
N ALA A 411 16.93 -6.74 -9.57
CA ALA A 411 16.07 -5.76 -8.91
C ALA A 411 15.46 -4.79 -9.92
N LYS A 412 16.26 -4.29 -10.87
CA LYS A 412 15.82 -3.39 -11.93
C LYS A 412 14.62 -3.94 -12.72
N LEU A 413 14.68 -5.21 -13.16
CA LEU A 413 13.59 -5.82 -13.92
C LEU A 413 12.34 -6.01 -13.05
N ALA A 414 12.52 -6.49 -11.82
CA ALA A 414 11.43 -6.67 -10.88
C ALA A 414 10.68 -5.36 -10.63
N TRP A 415 11.41 -4.28 -10.30
CA TRP A 415 10.83 -2.95 -10.08
C TRP A 415 10.16 -2.39 -11.32
N ALA A 416 10.73 -2.56 -12.51
CA ALA A 416 10.14 -2.06 -13.73
C ALA A 416 8.80 -2.74 -14.07
N LEU A 417 8.69 -4.06 -13.86
CA LEU A 417 7.42 -4.79 -13.98
C LEU A 417 6.42 -4.34 -12.92
N GLY A 418 6.85 -4.25 -11.66
CA GLY A 418 6.00 -3.79 -10.56
C GLY A 418 5.44 -2.38 -10.79
N ASP A 419 6.27 -1.47 -11.32
CA ASP A 419 5.88 -0.11 -11.66
C ASP A 419 4.81 -0.07 -12.77
N ILE A 420 4.86 -0.99 -13.75
CA ILE A 420 3.81 -1.10 -14.78
C ILE A 420 2.49 -1.55 -14.14
N GLY A 421 2.53 -2.61 -13.32
CA GLY A 421 1.34 -3.13 -12.65
C GLY A 421 0.68 -2.07 -11.77
N LEU A 422 1.47 -1.40 -10.94
CA LEU A 422 1.03 -0.30 -10.10
C LEU A 422 0.44 0.86 -10.93
N GLY A 423 1.18 1.32 -11.94
CA GLY A 423 0.82 2.48 -12.74
C GLY A 423 -0.51 2.31 -13.47
N VAL A 424 -0.75 1.13 -14.08
CA VAL A 424 -2.03 0.85 -14.75
C VAL A 424 -3.19 0.90 -13.76
N MET A 425 -3.04 0.30 -12.57
CA MET A 425 -4.09 0.31 -11.55
C MET A 425 -4.39 1.72 -11.04
N VAL A 426 -3.36 2.52 -10.76
CA VAL A 426 -3.52 3.92 -10.31
C VAL A 426 -4.27 4.74 -11.35
N TRP A 427 -3.91 4.65 -12.64
CA TRP A 427 -4.62 5.35 -13.71
C TRP A 427 -6.11 5.01 -13.73
N LEU A 428 -6.43 3.72 -13.70
CA LEU A 428 -7.82 3.26 -13.77
C LEU A 428 -8.61 3.67 -12.51
N ASN A 429 -8.00 3.52 -11.34
CA ASN A 429 -8.70 3.76 -10.10
C ASN A 429 -8.90 5.25 -9.80
N MET A 430 -7.88 6.08 -10.03
CA MET A 430 -7.98 7.52 -9.81
C MET A 430 -9.08 8.17 -10.66
N ILE A 431 -9.18 7.76 -11.94
CA ILE A 431 -10.26 8.22 -12.82
C ILE A 431 -11.63 7.78 -12.26
N ALA A 432 -11.76 6.51 -11.84
CA ALA A 432 -13.00 6.00 -11.27
C ALA A 432 -13.47 6.80 -10.05
N ILE A 433 -12.59 7.05 -9.08
CA ILE A 433 -12.96 7.74 -7.84
C ILE A 433 -13.23 9.23 -8.06
N VAL A 434 -12.59 9.87 -9.05
CA VAL A 434 -12.90 11.25 -9.46
C VAL A 434 -14.28 11.34 -10.11
N ILE A 435 -14.72 10.32 -10.85
CA ILE A 435 -16.08 10.30 -11.39
C ILE A 435 -17.10 10.00 -10.29
N LEU A 436 -16.76 9.11 -9.34
CA LEU A 436 -17.67 8.57 -8.34
C LEU A 436 -17.54 9.20 -6.94
N TYR A 437 -16.90 10.34 -6.74
CA TYR A 437 -16.64 10.84 -5.37
C TYR A 437 -17.92 11.16 -4.55
N LYS A 438 -19.05 11.49 -5.20
CA LYS A 438 -20.24 12.07 -4.55
C LYS A 438 -20.84 11.20 -3.42
N PRO A 439 -21.05 9.88 -3.59
CA PRO A 439 -21.53 9.01 -2.51
C PRO A 439 -20.62 9.01 -1.28
N ALA A 440 -19.29 9.02 -1.48
CA ALA A 440 -18.33 9.10 -0.36
C ALA A 440 -18.45 10.43 0.40
N MET A 441 -18.61 11.55 -0.31
CA MET A 441 -18.84 12.86 0.33
C MET A 441 -20.16 12.92 1.09
N LYS A 442 -21.23 12.32 0.55
CA LYS A 442 -22.52 12.21 1.24
C LYS A 442 -22.39 11.38 2.52
N ALA A 443 -21.70 10.24 2.45
CA ALA A 443 -21.46 9.38 3.61
C ALA A 443 -20.63 10.11 4.68
N LEU A 444 -19.58 10.85 4.31
CA LEU A 444 -18.81 11.65 5.26
C LEU A 444 -19.68 12.71 5.95
N LYS A 445 -20.51 13.42 5.19
CA LYS A 445 -21.41 14.44 5.73
C LYS A 445 -22.43 13.84 6.70
N ASP A 446 -23.02 12.70 6.36
CA ASP A 446 -23.96 11.98 7.22
C ASP A 446 -23.29 11.49 8.51
N TYR A 447 -22.11 10.87 8.40
CA TYR A 447 -21.29 10.48 9.55
C TYR A 447 -21.04 11.64 10.52
N GLU A 448 -20.60 12.79 10.00
CA GLU A 448 -20.34 13.98 10.81
C GLU A 448 -21.60 14.56 11.45
N GLN A 449 -22.75 14.48 10.77
CA GLN A 449 -24.03 14.93 11.32
C GLN A 449 -24.48 14.05 12.49
N GLN A 450 -24.41 12.73 12.34
CA GLN A 450 -24.77 11.78 13.39
C GLN A 450 -23.83 11.91 14.60
N LYS A 451 -22.51 12.04 14.38
CA LYS A 451 -21.52 12.30 15.45
C LYS A 451 -21.81 13.58 16.23
N LYS A 452 -22.18 14.67 15.54
CA LYS A 452 -22.54 15.94 16.20
C LYS A 452 -23.80 15.83 17.06
N GLN A 453 -24.66 14.86 16.77
CA GLN A 453 -25.85 14.54 17.57
C GLN A 453 -25.54 13.60 18.75
N GLY A 454 -24.28 13.17 18.91
CA GLY A 454 -23.88 12.20 19.94
C GLY A 454 -24.26 10.75 19.63
N LEU A 455 -24.69 10.47 18.39
CA LEU A 455 -25.08 9.12 17.97
C LEU A 455 -23.87 8.31 17.50
N ASP A 456 -23.95 6.99 17.62
CA ASP A 456 -23.06 6.11 16.86
C ASP A 456 -23.54 6.04 15.40
N PRO A 457 -22.73 6.46 14.41
CA PRO A 457 -23.23 6.57 13.04
C PRO A 457 -23.66 5.23 12.43
N VAL A 458 -24.86 5.21 11.86
CA VAL A 458 -25.42 4.08 11.10
C VAL A 458 -25.81 4.55 9.71
N PHE A 459 -25.36 3.84 8.68
CA PHE A 459 -25.58 4.24 7.29
C PHE A 459 -26.94 3.82 6.76
N ASN A 460 -27.58 4.72 6.02
CA ASN A 460 -28.83 4.44 5.31
C ASN A 460 -28.74 4.97 3.87
N SER A 461 -28.55 4.06 2.91
CA SER A 461 -28.40 4.40 1.49
C SER A 461 -29.62 5.14 0.93
N LYS A 462 -30.84 4.72 1.29
CA LYS A 462 -32.11 5.31 0.82
C LYS A 462 -32.26 6.75 1.28
N LYS A 463 -32.02 7.02 2.56
CA LYS A 463 -32.05 8.38 3.13
C LYS A 463 -31.07 9.32 2.42
N LEU A 464 -29.92 8.81 2.01
CA LEU A 464 -28.88 9.59 1.32
C LEU A 464 -29.07 9.65 -0.20
N GLY A 465 -30.07 8.96 -0.74
CA GLY A 465 -30.32 8.86 -2.19
C GLY A 465 -29.13 8.23 -2.93
N ILE A 466 -28.46 7.26 -2.31
CA ILE A 466 -27.37 6.48 -2.92
C ILE A 466 -28.00 5.21 -3.47
N LYS A 467 -27.95 5.04 -4.80
CA LYS A 467 -28.52 3.90 -5.51
C LYS A 467 -27.53 2.73 -5.55
N ASN A 468 -28.04 1.52 -5.81
CA ASN A 468 -27.26 0.30 -6.04
C ASN A 468 -26.34 -0.09 -4.86
N ALA A 469 -26.81 0.16 -3.65
CA ALA A 469 -26.14 -0.18 -2.40
C ALA A 469 -26.90 -1.33 -1.70
N GLU A 470 -27.17 -2.42 -2.44
CA GLU A 470 -28.18 -3.44 -2.08
C GLU A 470 -27.90 -4.09 -0.72
N TYR A 471 -26.61 -4.33 -0.40
CA TYR A 471 -26.22 -4.87 0.90
C TYR A 471 -26.82 -4.06 2.06
N TRP A 472 -26.78 -2.74 1.99
CA TRP A 472 -27.29 -1.85 3.03
C TRP A 472 -28.82 -1.77 3.07
N GLU A 473 -29.50 -2.24 2.02
CA GLU A 473 -30.96 -2.19 1.91
C GLU A 473 -31.64 -3.50 2.29
N THR A 474 -30.98 -4.64 2.06
CA THR A 474 -31.61 -5.96 2.16
C THR A 474 -30.88 -6.90 3.12
N GLU A 475 -29.58 -6.73 3.33
CA GLU A 475 -28.77 -7.68 4.10
C GLU A 475 -28.27 -7.12 5.43
N TYR A 476 -28.00 -5.83 5.51
CA TYR A 476 -27.57 -5.18 6.75
C TYR A 476 -28.74 -5.12 7.73
N LYS A 477 -28.61 -5.84 8.85
CA LYS A 477 -29.52 -5.73 9.98
C LYS A 477 -28.88 -4.80 11.00
N VAL A 478 -29.61 -3.76 11.40
CA VAL A 478 -29.25 -3.03 12.62
C VAL A 478 -29.44 -4.03 13.75
N GLU A 479 -28.35 -4.51 14.35
CA GLU A 479 -28.49 -5.16 15.65
C GLU A 479 -29.05 -4.10 16.59
N ASP A 480 -30.23 -4.36 17.14
CA ASP A 480 -30.78 -3.60 18.25
C ASP A 480 -29.87 -3.82 19.47
N GLU A 481 -28.67 -3.25 19.45
CA GLU A 481 -27.85 -3.10 20.65
C GLU A 481 -28.56 -2.07 21.51
N LYS A 482 -29.39 -2.63 22.40
CA LYS A 482 -30.03 -2.04 23.58
C LYS A 482 -29.50 -0.65 23.89
N VAL A 483 -30.35 0.34 23.61
CA VAL A 483 -30.42 1.55 24.43
C VAL A 483 -30.64 1.09 25.86
N SER A 484 -29.58 1.03 26.67
CA SER A 484 -29.68 1.02 28.14
C SER A 484 -28.68 1.99 28.71
#